data_AF-A0A2N2B6U2-F1
#
_entry.id   AF-A0A2N2B6U2-F1
#
_cell.length_a   1.000
_cell.length_b   1.000
_cell.length_c   1.000
_cell.angle_alpha   90.00
_cell.angle_beta   90.00
_cell.angle_gamma   90.00
#
_symmetry.space_group_name_H-M   'P 1'
#
loop_
_entity.id
_entity.type
_entity.pdbx_description
1 polymer ?
#
loop_
_entity_poly.entity_id
_entity_poly.type
_entity_poly.pdbx_seq_one_letter_code
_entity_poly.pdbx_strand_id
1 'polypeptide(L)'
;MKPINGYLMSRDKKIAQIVNDDIVPIESGLLPLYLQRNGSLVEWLESRAIDRHRTNSRLLKRVLRLTSADDAEVSMRVNGSTITDTYWIKLDEETGLDYNQVRFSQNYFDNLALLGDPDSFNQVNRPEIINSRTPELTNIGSFEKCWRLENGQWWLYKLGNQLEV
;
A
#
# COMPACT_ATOMS: atom_id res chain seq x y z
N MET A 1 -12.16 7.21 7.43
CA MET A 1 -11.54 8.09 6.41
C MET A 1 -12.38 9.32 6.07
N LYS A 2 -11.77 10.46 5.72
CA LYS A 2 -12.47 11.61 5.09
C LYS A 2 -12.65 11.33 3.58
N PRO A 3 -13.67 11.92 2.91
CA PRO A 3 -13.82 11.78 1.48
C PRO A 3 -12.58 12.24 0.71
N ILE A 4 -12.16 11.44 -0.26
CA ILE A 4 -10.98 11.67 -1.09
C ILE A 4 -11.35 12.65 -2.20
N ASN A 5 -10.50 13.65 -2.39
CA ASN A 5 -10.53 14.56 -3.53
C ASN A 5 -9.14 14.62 -4.16
N GLY A 6 -9.07 14.56 -5.49
CA GLY A 6 -7.79 14.51 -6.21
C GLY A 6 -7.88 13.73 -7.51
N TYR A 7 -6.89 12.87 -7.75
CA TYR A 7 -6.77 12.10 -8.98
C TYR A 7 -6.36 10.66 -8.72
N LEU A 8 -6.98 9.74 -9.45
CA LEU A 8 -6.42 8.41 -9.66
C LEU A 8 -5.35 8.53 -10.75
N MET A 9 -4.14 8.10 -10.42
CA MET A 9 -2.97 8.19 -11.26
C MET A 9 -2.56 6.81 -11.76
N SER A 10 -1.92 6.75 -12.92
CA SER A 10 -1.12 5.61 -13.37
C SER A 10 0.23 6.13 -13.83
N ARG A 11 1.30 5.81 -13.07
CA ARG A 11 2.56 6.58 -13.11
C ARG A 11 2.24 8.08 -12.96
N ASP A 12 2.75 8.95 -13.82
CA ASP A 12 2.48 10.39 -13.78
C ASP A 12 1.24 10.81 -14.58
N LYS A 13 0.49 9.85 -15.16
CA LYS A 13 -0.71 10.14 -15.95
C LYS A 13 -1.94 10.18 -15.05
N LYS A 14 -2.68 11.29 -15.09
CA LYS A 14 -4.03 11.39 -14.49
C LYS A 14 -4.99 10.54 -15.32
N ILE A 15 -5.61 9.53 -14.71
CA ILE A 15 -6.54 8.62 -15.42
C ILE A 15 -8.00 8.79 -14.99
N ALA A 16 -8.23 9.34 -13.80
CA ALA A 16 -9.54 9.83 -13.38
C ALA A 16 -9.40 10.96 -12.37
N GLN A 17 -10.41 11.83 -12.31
CA GLN A 17 -10.60 12.76 -11.21
C GLN A 17 -11.39 12.06 -10.11
N ILE A 18 -11.10 12.41 -8.85
CA ILE A 18 -11.80 11.92 -7.67
C ILE A 18 -12.48 13.12 -7.01
N VAL A 19 -13.80 13.06 -6.82
CA VAL A 19 -14.57 14.12 -6.16
C VAL A 19 -15.44 13.47 -5.09
N ASN A 20 -15.09 13.69 -3.82
CA ASN A 20 -15.75 13.04 -2.67
C ASN A 20 -15.91 11.53 -2.84
N ASP A 21 -14.79 10.84 -3.10
CA ASP A 21 -14.69 9.40 -3.40
C ASP A 21 -15.25 8.94 -4.76
N ASP A 22 -16.05 9.76 -5.45
CA ASP A 22 -16.59 9.43 -6.77
C ASP A 22 -15.52 9.57 -7.86
N ILE A 23 -15.45 8.56 -8.73
CA ILE A 23 -14.49 8.50 -9.84
C ILE A 23 -15.14 9.08 -11.11
N VAL A 24 -14.51 10.12 -11.66
CA VAL A 24 -14.84 10.69 -12.98
C VAL A 24 -13.74 10.31 -13.97
N PRO A 25 -13.96 9.31 -14.84
CA PRO A 25 -12.94 8.83 -15.78
C PRO A 25 -12.44 9.92 -16.73
N ILE A 26 -11.11 10.01 -16.89
CA ILE A 26 -10.45 10.81 -17.93
C ILE A 26 -9.96 9.87 -19.05
N GLU A 27 -9.39 8.72 -18.66
CA GLU A 27 -8.73 7.75 -19.55
C GLU A 27 -9.27 6.35 -19.25
N SER A 28 -10.52 6.09 -19.64
CA SER A 28 -11.25 4.87 -19.25
C SER A 28 -10.54 3.56 -19.61
N GLY A 29 -9.72 3.53 -20.66
CA GLY A 29 -8.94 2.35 -21.05
C GLY A 29 -7.77 2.01 -20.12
N LEU A 30 -7.41 2.93 -19.22
CA LEU A 30 -6.37 2.73 -18.20
C LEU A 30 -6.94 2.57 -16.79
N LEU A 31 -8.28 2.56 -16.61
CA LEU A 31 -8.86 2.32 -15.31
C LEU A 31 -8.64 0.87 -14.87
N PRO A 32 -8.42 0.62 -13.56
CA PRO A 32 -8.59 -0.71 -12.99
C PRO A 32 -9.97 -1.26 -13.37
N LEU A 33 -10.02 -2.52 -13.84
CA LEU A 33 -11.24 -3.14 -14.35
C LEU A 33 -12.42 -3.07 -13.37
N TYR A 34 -12.14 -3.21 -12.07
CA TYR A 34 -13.14 -3.10 -11.01
C TYR A 34 -13.80 -1.70 -11.00
N LEU A 35 -13.01 -0.62 -11.08
CA LEU A 35 -13.52 0.76 -11.13
C LEU A 35 -14.21 1.06 -12.47
N GLN A 36 -13.72 0.50 -13.57
CA GLN A 36 -14.37 0.62 -14.89
C GLN A 36 -15.79 0.02 -14.89
N ARG A 37 -16.06 -0.95 -14.01
CA ARG A 37 -17.35 -1.61 -13.85
C ARG A 37 -18.20 -1.01 -12.72
N ASN A 38 -18.05 0.29 -12.48
CA ASN A 38 -18.76 1.04 -11.43
C ASN A 38 -18.48 0.54 -10.01
N GLY A 39 -17.28 -0.02 -9.76
CA GLY A 39 -16.82 -0.37 -8.42
C GLY A 39 -16.51 0.86 -7.56
N SER A 40 -16.56 0.69 -6.24
CA SER A 40 -16.30 1.76 -5.26
C SER A 40 -14.80 2.05 -5.14
N LEU A 41 -14.40 3.33 -5.13
CA LEU A 41 -13.00 3.70 -4.87
C LEU A 41 -12.53 3.19 -3.52
N VAL A 42 -13.37 3.32 -2.49
CA VAL A 42 -13.04 2.92 -1.12
C VAL A 42 -12.84 1.40 -1.06
N GLU A 43 -13.76 0.61 -1.60
CA GLU A 43 -13.62 -0.86 -1.64
C GLU A 43 -12.39 -1.29 -2.45
N TRP A 44 -12.06 -0.58 -3.53
CA TRP A 44 -10.84 -0.83 -4.29
C TRP A 44 -9.58 -0.56 -3.46
N LEU A 45 -9.54 0.51 -2.66
CA LEU A 45 -8.44 0.80 -1.74
C LEU A 45 -8.35 -0.24 -0.61
N GLU A 46 -9.47 -0.66 -0.05
CA GLU A 46 -9.53 -1.73 0.96
C GLU A 46 -8.98 -3.05 0.40
N SER A 47 -9.33 -3.39 -0.85
CA SER A 47 -8.86 -4.60 -1.51
C SER A 47 -7.34 -4.66 -1.71
N ARG A 48 -6.66 -3.51 -1.63
CA ARG A 48 -5.21 -3.38 -1.76
C ARG A 48 -4.50 -3.52 -0.42
N ALA A 49 -5.21 -3.41 0.70
CA ALA A 49 -4.60 -3.36 2.02
C ALA A 49 -4.05 -4.72 2.44
N ILE A 50 -2.99 -4.69 3.26
CA ILE A 50 -2.47 -5.88 3.93
C ILE A 50 -3.58 -6.58 4.74
N ASP A 51 -3.62 -7.91 4.64
CA ASP A 51 -4.58 -8.74 5.34
C ASP A 51 -4.44 -8.57 6.87
N ARG A 52 -5.48 -8.05 7.52
CA ARG A 52 -5.54 -7.79 8.97
C ARG A 52 -5.50 -9.07 9.82
N HIS A 53 -5.82 -10.22 9.25
CA HIS A 53 -5.87 -11.50 9.97
C HIS A 53 -4.50 -12.15 10.11
N ARG A 54 -3.52 -11.67 9.36
CA ARG A 54 -2.16 -12.15 9.41
C ARG A 54 -1.46 -11.69 10.69
N THR A 55 -0.67 -12.56 11.32
CA THR A 55 -0.12 -12.28 12.66
C THR A 55 0.86 -11.11 12.60
N ASN A 56 1.79 -11.14 11.65
CA ASN A 56 2.80 -10.10 11.55
C ASN A 56 2.26 -8.78 10.98
N SER A 57 1.15 -8.80 10.23
CA SER A 57 0.50 -7.56 9.77
C SER A 57 -0.03 -6.73 10.94
N ARG A 58 -0.55 -7.37 12.00
CA ARG A 58 -0.97 -6.69 13.22
C ARG A 58 0.21 -6.03 13.95
N LEU A 59 1.36 -6.70 13.99
CA LEU A 59 2.59 -6.14 14.55
C LEU A 59 3.05 -4.93 13.74
N LEU A 60 3.06 -5.04 12.42
CA LEU A 60 3.39 -3.94 11.51
C LEU A 60 2.46 -2.73 11.70
N LYS A 61 1.13 -2.95 11.71
CA LYS A 61 0.13 -1.89 11.94
C LYS A 61 0.38 -1.21 13.30
N ARG A 62 0.68 -1.98 14.35
CA ARG A 62 1.01 -1.42 15.69
C ARG A 62 2.26 -0.55 15.65
N VAL A 63 3.33 -1.04 15.03
CA VAL A 63 4.60 -0.32 14.89
C VAL A 63 4.41 1.00 14.14
N LEU A 64 3.64 0.98 13.05
CA LEU A 64 3.35 2.15 12.22
C LEU A 64 2.25 3.06 12.79
N ARG A 65 1.72 2.75 13.99
CA ARG A 65 0.64 3.49 14.66
C ARG A 65 -0.67 3.54 13.85
N LEU A 66 -0.97 2.45 13.14
CA LEU A 66 -2.14 2.26 12.29
C LEU A 66 -3.17 1.29 12.90
N THR A 67 -3.10 1.00 14.20
CA THR A 67 -3.97 0.01 14.85
C THR A 67 -5.47 0.32 14.72
N SER A 68 -5.84 1.60 14.71
CA SER A 68 -7.23 2.06 14.57
C SER A 68 -7.62 2.40 13.12
N ALA A 69 -6.68 2.32 12.19
CA ALA A 69 -6.93 2.68 10.79
C ALA A 69 -7.73 1.56 10.10
N ASP A 70 -8.74 1.96 9.32
CA ASP A 70 -9.43 1.03 8.44
C ASP A 70 -8.53 0.60 7.25
N ASP A 71 -8.97 -0.39 6.46
CA ASP A 71 -8.12 -0.94 5.40
C ASP A 71 -7.90 0.08 4.26
N ALA A 72 -8.86 0.96 3.97
CA ALA A 72 -8.66 2.05 3.02
C ALA A 72 -7.59 3.03 3.52
N GLU A 73 -7.66 3.44 4.79
CA GLU A 73 -6.68 4.32 5.44
C GLU A 73 -5.27 3.70 5.46
N VAL A 74 -5.19 2.39 5.71
CA VAL A 74 -3.95 1.61 5.65
C VAL A 74 -3.31 1.67 4.26
N SER A 75 -4.08 1.43 3.20
CA SER A 75 -3.62 1.58 1.81
C SER A 75 -3.23 3.02 1.51
N MET A 76 -4.04 3.99 1.94
CA MET A 76 -3.81 5.42 1.71
C MET A 76 -2.58 5.97 2.41
N ARG A 77 -2.07 5.32 3.48
CA ARG A 77 -0.79 5.67 4.09
C ARG A 77 0.38 5.67 3.09
N VAL A 78 0.25 4.89 2.01
CA VAL A 78 1.18 4.84 0.88
C VAL A 78 0.49 5.20 -0.43
N ASN A 79 -0.48 6.12 -0.39
CA ASN A 79 -1.25 6.60 -1.56
C ASN A 79 -1.92 5.47 -2.36
N GLY A 80 -2.23 4.32 -1.72
CA GLY A 80 -2.73 3.13 -2.40
C GLY A 80 -1.73 2.50 -3.38
N SER A 81 -0.44 2.84 -3.31
CA SER A 81 0.58 2.27 -4.20
C SER A 81 0.83 0.80 -3.87
N THR A 82 1.08 -0.02 -4.89
CA THR A 82 1.48 -1.43 -4.76
C THR A 82 2.78 -1.67 -5.52
N ILE A 83 3.41 -2.83 -5.30
CA ILE A 83 4.55 -3.29 -6.11
C ILE A 83 4.09 -3.85 -7.46
N THR A 84 2.86 -4.36 -7.55
CA THR A 84 2.37 -5.16 -8.68
C THR A 84 1.67 -4.36 -9.76
N ASP A 85 1.44 -3.06 -9.55
CA ASP A 85 0.87 -2.16 -10.55
C ASP A 85 1.46 -0.73 -10.39
N THR A 86 0.96 0.20 -11.20
CA THR A 86 1.43 1.60 -11.23
C THR A 86 0.37 2.60 -10.77
N TYR A 87 -0.71 2.14 -10.15
CA TYR A 87 -1.81 2.98 -9.71
C TYR A 87 -1.56 3.57 -8.32
N TRP A 88 -1.95 4.83 -8.14
CA TRP A 88 -1.88 5.53 -6.86
C TRP A 88 -2.84 6.72 -6.84
N ILE A 89 -3.13 7.21 -5.63
CA ILE A 89 -4.00 8.37 -5.39
C ILE A 89 -3.15 9.60 -5.12
N LYS A 90 -3.36 10.65 -5.90
CA LYS A 90 -2.79 11.97 -5.66
C LYS A 90 -3.88 12.90 -5.14
N LEU A 91 -3.76 13.33 -3.89
CA LEU A 91 -4.69 14.27 -3.27
C LEU A 91 -4.48 15.69 -3.82
N ASP A 92 -5.52 16.52 -3.78
CA ASP A 92 -5.45 17.89 -4.30
C ASP A 92 -4.38 18.75 -3.61
N GLU A 93 -4.14 18.51 -2.31
CA GLU A 93 -3.10 19.17 -1.53
C GLU A 93 -1.66 18.73 -1.85
N GLU A 94 -1.47 17.59 -2.54
CA GLU A 94 -0.15 17.01 -2.84
C GLU A 94 0.47 17.66 -4.10
N THR A 95 0.68 18.98 -4.03
CA THR A 95 1.31 19.73 -5.12
C THR A 95 2.74 19.23 -5.40
N GLY A 96 3.08 19.05 -6.67
CA GLY A 96 4.42 18.60 -7.10
C GLY A 96 4.76 17.12 -6.87
N LEU A 97 3.90 16.33 -6.21
CA LEU A 97 4.15 14.91 -5.97
C LEU A 97 4.12 14.10 -7.28
N ASP A 98 5.16 13.31 -7.55
CA ASP A 98 5.29 12.48 -8.76
C ASP A 98 5.42 10.97 -8.45
N TYR A 99 5.39 10.15 -9.50
CA TYR A 99 5.47 8.69 -9.37
C TYR A 99 6.80 8.20 -8.78
N ASN A 100 7.91 8.89 -9.04
CA ASN A 100 9.21 8.52 -8.50
C ASN A 100 9.29 8.70 -6.98
N GLN A 101 8.54 9.65 -6.42
CA GLN A 101 8.47 9.89 -4.99
C GLN A 101 7.54 8.91 -4.27
N VAL A 102 6.50 8.40 -4.93
CA VAL A 102 5.52 7.48 -4.32
C VAL A 102 5.85 6.01 -4.50
N ARG A 103 6.54 5.63 -5.59
CA ARG A 103 6.95 4.24 -5.85
C ARG A 103 7.91 3.78 -4.77
N PHE A 104 7.80 2.51 -4.38
CA PHE A 104 8.69 1.94 -3.39
C PHE A 104 10.12 1.79 -3.95
N SER A 105 11.10 2.24 -3.17
CA SER A 105 12.54 2.16 -3.49
C SER A 105 13.35 1.40 -2.45
N GLN A 106 12.72 0.99 -1.34
CA GLN A 106 13.35 0.30 -0.22
C GLN A 106 12.26 -0.33 0.67
N ASN A 107 12.65 -1.24 1.57
CA ASN A 107 11.75 -1.77 2.60
C ASN A 107 12.52 -2.09 3.88
N TYR A 108 12.23 -1.37 4.96
CA TYR A 108 12.83 -1.62 6.28
C TYR A 108 12.00 -2.58 7.15
N PHE A 109 10.82 -3.00 6.69
CA PHE A 109 9.87 -3.79 7.46
C PHE A 109 9.76 -5.24 6.96
N ASP A 110 10.68 -5.67 6.11
CA ASP A 110 10.65 -6.98 5.48
C ASP A 110 10.77 -8.12 6.49
N ASN A 111 11.71 -8.02 7.45
CA ASN A 111 11.88 -9.01 8.52
C ASN A 111 10.72 -8.99 9.52
N LEU A 112 10.20 -7.80 9.86
CA LEU A 112 9.01 -7.70 10.70
C LEU A 112 7.81 -8.38 10.02
N ALA A 113 7.58 -8.09 8.74
CA ALA A 113 6.49 -8.67 7.98
C ALA A 113 6.65 -10.19 7.83
N LEU A 114 7.85 -10.68 7.51
CA LEU A 114 8.08 -12.11 7.27
C LEU A 114 8.14 -12.95 8.55
N LEU A 115 8.86 -12.48 9.56
CA LEU A 115 9.27 -13.28 10.73
C LEU A 115 8.67 -12.79 12.05
N GLY A 116 8.00 -11.63 12.09
CA GLY A 116 7.49 -11.04 13.32
C GLY A 116 8.60 -10.56 14.26
N ASP A 117 9.75 -10.22 13.71
CA ASP A 117 11.00 -9.97 14.44
C ASP A 117 10.88 -8.82 15.49
N PRO A 118 11.09 -9.11 16.79
CA PRO A 118 11.07 -8.13 17.87
C PRO A 118 12.13 -7.03 17.74
N ASP A 119 13.27 -7.28 17.09
CA ASP A 119 14.33 -6.27 16.97
C ASP A 119 13.92 -5.12 16.01
N SER A 120 12.91 -5.35 15.18
CA SER A 120 12.30 -4.32 14.33
C SER A 120 11.68 -3.18 15.16
N PHE A 121 11.32 -3.43 16.44
CA PHE A 121 10.82 -2.39 17.34
C PHE A 121 11.91 -1.40 17.77
N ASN A 122 13.19 -1.80 17.75
CA ASN A 122 14.29 -0.88 18.06
C ASN A 122 14.58 0.07 16.88
N GLN A 123 14.36 -0.41 15.65
CA GLN A 123 14.57 0.36 14.43
C GLN A 123 13.55 1.49 14.26
N VAL A 124 12.33 1.34 14.78
CA VAL A 124 11.26 2.33 14.58
C VAL A 124 11.38 3.60 15.42
N ASN A 125 12.36 3.66 16.32
CA ASN A 125 12.74 4.89 16.99
C ASN A 125 13.43 5.89 16.02
N ARG A 126 13.81 5.42 14.84
CA ARG A 126 14.45 6.23 13.80
C ARG A 126 13.40 6.88 12.89
N PRO A 127 13.31 8.24 12.83
CA PRO A 127 12.32 8.96 12.03
C PRO A 127 12.31 8.57 10.55
N GLU A 128 13.47 8.26 9.97
CA GLU A 128 13.62 7.86 8.57
C GLU A 128 13.01 6.48 8.28
N ILE A 129 12.95 5.59 9.28
CA ILE A 129 12.36 4.26 9.14
C ILE A 129 10.85 4.32 9.35
N ILE A 130 10.39 4.92 10.45
CA ILE A 130 8.95 4.99 10.80
C ILE A 130 8.13 5.78 9.76
N ASN A 131 8.73 6.79 9.13
CA ASN A 131 8.09 7.58 8.09
C ASN A 131 8.34 7.05 6.68
N SER A 132 9.11 5.97 6.54
CA SER A 132 9.36 5.37 5.23
C SER A 132 8.08 4.76 4.65
N ARG A 133 7.97 4.80 3.33
CA ARG A 133 6.90 4.13 2.59
C ARG A 133 7.24 2.65 2.50
N THR A 134 6.47 1.80 3.17
CA THR A 134 6.67 0.35 3.10
C THR A 134 5.67 -0.30 2.13
N PRO A 135 6.13 -1.21 1.24
CA PRO A 135 5.24 -1.99 0.38
C PRO A 135 4.40 -3.00 1.16
N GLU A 136 4.72 -3.25 2.44
CA GLU A 136 4.01 -4.24 3.23
C GLU A 136 2.56 -3.84 3.53
N LEU A 137 2.26 -2.54 3.61
CA LEU A 137 0.89 -2.07 3.85
C LEU A 137 -0.09 -2.44 2.72
N THR A 138 0.42 -2.80 1.55
CA THR A 138 -0.37 -3.24 0.39
C THR A 138 0.03 -4.64 -0.11
N ASN A 139 0.65 -5.45 0.75
CA ASN A 139 1.00 -6.84 0.47
C ASN A 139 -0.15 -7.79 0.85
N ILE A 140 -1.14 -7.89 -0.03
CA ILE A 140 -2.39 -8.63 0.17
C ILE A 140 -2.19 -10.14 0.39
N GLY A 141 -3.14 -10.80 1.06
CA GLY A 141 -3.23 -12.27 1.22
C GLY A 141 -2.66 -12.80 2.55
N SER A 142 -3.05 -14.02 2.91
CA SER A 142 -3.09 -14.44 4.33
C SER A 142 -1.81 -15.08 4.89
N PHE A 143 -0.90 -15.57 4.05
CA PHE A 143 0.36 -16.18 4.49
C PHE A 143 1.43 -15.16 4.87
N GLU A 144 2.33 -15.57 5.76
CA GLU A 144 3.52 -14.78 6.11
C GLU A 144 4.47 -14.63 4.91
N LYS A 145 4.73 -13.39 4.51
CA LYS A 145 5.48 -12.94 3.34
C LYS A 145 5.94 -11.48 3.44
N CYS A 146 6.98 -11.14 2.69
CA CYS A 146 7.47 -9.77 2.57
C CYS A 146 8.06 -9.47 1.19
N TRP A 147 8.19 -8.20 0.85
CA TRP A 147 8.88 -7.70 -0.31
C TRP A 147 10.32 -7.34 0.02
N ARG A 148 11.29 -7.82 -0.75
CA ARG A 148 12.70 -7.41 -0.67
C ARG A 148 13.17 -6.83 -2.00
N LEU A 149 13.94 -5.76 -1.94
CA LEU A 149 14.58 -5.17 -3.11
C LEU A 149 16.03 -5.65 -3.18
N GLU A 150 16.33 -6.48 -4.18
CA GLU A 150 17.65 -7.09 -4.37
C GLU A 150 18.12 -6.82 -5.79
N ASN A 151 19.31 -6.22 -5.94
CA ASN A 151 19.88 -5.88 -7.25
C ASN A 151 18.92 -5.10 -8.17
N GLY A 152 18.09 -4.22 -7.58
CA GLY A 152 17.11 -3.42 -8.30
C GLY A 152 15.81 -4.15 -8.68
N GLN A 153 15.61 -5.38 -8.19
CA GLN A 153 14.42 -6.19 -8.47
C GLN A 153 13.67 -6.53 -7.17
N TRP A 154 12.34 -6.47 -7.23
CA TRP A 154 11.48 -6.81 -6.10
C TRP A 154 11.19 -8.31 -6.06
N TRP A 155 11.41 -8.92 -4.91
CA TRP A 155 11.18 -10.34 -4.63
C TRP A 155 10.12 -10.49 -3.54
N LEU A 156 9.17 -11.41 -3.74
CA LEU A 156 8.20 -11.78 -2.71
C LEU A 156 8.69 -13.05 -2.00
N TYR A 157 9.14 -12.89 -0.77
CA TYR A 157 9.51 -14.01 0.09
C TYR A 157 8.26 -14.49 0.82
N LYS A 158 8.03 -15.80 0.88
CA LYS A 158 6.95 -16.40 1.67
C LYS A 158 7.57 -17.35 2.69
N LEU A 159 7.11 -17.29 3.92
CA LEU A 159 7.52 -18.20 4.97
C LEU A 159 6.68 -19.47 4.84
N GLY A 160 7.33 -20.54 4.37
CA GLY A 160 6.67 -21.83 4.27
C GLY A 160 6.25 -22.35 5.64
N ASN A 161 5.07 -22.95 5.71
CA ASN A 161 4.59 -23.63 6.91
C ASN A 161 3.90 -24.96 6.56
N GLN A 162 3.65 -25.79 7.57
CA GLN A 162 3.03 -27.11 7.38
C GLN A 162 1.57 -27.06 6.90
N LEU A 163 0.96 -25.87 6.80
CA LEU A 163 -0.39 -25.67 6.26
C LEU A 163 -0.37 -25.34 4.75
N GLU A 164 0.81 -25.25 4.12
CA GLU A 164 0.98 -25.06 2.67
C GLU A 164 0.99 -26.39 1.88
N VAL A 165 0.26 -27.41 2.37
CA VAL A 165 0.12 -28.73 1.69
C VAL A 165 -1.00 -28.69 0.64
#